data_AF-A0A202CEY4-F1
#
_entry.id   AF-A0A202CEY4-F1
#
_cell.length_a   1.000
_cell.length_b   1.000
_cell.length_c   1.000
_cell.angle_alpha   90.00
_cell.angle_beta   90.00
_cell.angle_gamma   90.00
#
_symmetry.space_group_name_H-M   'P 1'
#
loop_
_entity.id
_entity.type
_entity.pdbx_description
1 polymer ?
#
loop_
_entity_poly.entity_id
_entity_poly.type
_entity_poly.pdbx_seq_one_letter_code
_entity_poly.pdbx_strand_id
1 'polypeptide(L)'
;NLRKNAKWSNGDSVTAYDFVYAWRKVVNPKTASEFAYIMSDIKNADEVNAGKKSVKDLGIKAIGKYKLQVDLERPVPYINDLLAL
;
A
#
# COMPACT_ATOMS: atom_id res chain seq x y z
N ASN A 1 -3.04 2.12 -13.09
CA ASN A 1 -4.48 1.79 -13.28
C ASN A 1 -4.66 0.29 -13.10
N LEU A 2 -5.75 -0.14 -12.47
CA LEU A 2 -6.07 -1.56 -12.22
C LEU A 2 -6.94 -2.15 -13.35
N ARG A 3 -6.78 -3.45 -13.60
CA ARG A 3 -7.60 -4.19 -14.55
C ARG A 3 -9.03 -4.35 -14.01
N LYS A 4 -10.04 -3.98 -14.80
CA LYS A 4 -11.45 -4.01 -14.35
C LYS A 4 -12.05 -5.42 -14.24
N ASN A 5 -11.44 -6.40 -14.90
CA ASN A 5 -11.82 -7.80 -14.86
C ASN A 5 -11.06 -8.63 -13.82
N ALA A 6 -10.20 -8.01 -13.00
CA ALA A 6 -9.52 -8.72 -11.92
C ALA A 6 -10.51 -9.14 -10.83
N LYS A 7 -10.43 -10.40 -10.41
CA LYS A 7 -11.35 -11.03 -9.47
C LYS A 7 -10.58 -11.76 -8.37
N TRP A 8 -11.11 -11.68 -7.15
CA TRP A 8 -10.78 -12.62 -6.09
C TRP A 8 -11.40 -13.98 -6.40
N SER A 9 -10.89 -15.06 -5.80
CA SER A 9 -11.38 -16.42 -6.03
C SER A 9 -12.85 -16.62 -5.62
N ASN A 10 -13.37 -15.77 -4.73
CA ASN A 10 -14.77 -15.76 -4.32
C ASN A 10 -15.70 -14.99 -5.30
N GLY A 11 -15.17 -14.45 -6.40
CA GLY A 11 -15.94 -13.70 -7.41
C GLY A 11 -16.01 -12.18 -7.20
N ASP A 12 -15.54 -11.69 -6.05
CA ASP A 12 -15.48 -10.25 -5.78
C ASP A 12 -14.49 -9.55 -6.72
N SER A 13 -14.75 -8.28 -7.01
CA SER A 13 -13.86 -7.49 -7.88
C SER A 13 -12.66 -7.02 -7.09
N VAL A 14 -11.46 -7.16 -7.65
CA VAL A 14 -10.27 -6.54 -7.07
C VAL A 14 -10.33 -5.03 -7.30
N THR A 15 -10.12 -4.25 -6.24
CA THR A 15 -10.24 -2.78 -6.27
C THR A 15 -9.02 -2.09 -5.67
N ALA A 16 -8.86 -0.80 -5.96
CA ALA A 16 -7.81 0.03 -5.35
C ALA A 16 -7.94 0.13 -3.81
N TYR A 17 -9.15 -0.07 -3.27
CA TYR A 17 -9.37 -0.08 -1.82
C TYR A 17 -8.70 -1.29 -1.14
N ASP A 18 -8.60 -2.42 -1.85
CA ASP A 18 -7.98 -3.63 -1.33
C ASP A 18 -6.48 -3.41 -1.08
N PHE A 19 -5.81 -2.71 -2.01
CA PHE A 19 -4.40 -2.32 -1.87
C PHE A 19 -4.19 -1.33 -0.72
N VAL A 20 -5.04 -0.30 -0.62
CA VAL A 20 -4.99 0.67 0.49
C VAL A 20 -5.13 -0.05 1.83
N TYR A 21 -6.08 -0.98 1.94
CA TYR A 21 -6.26 -1.79 3.13
C TYR A 21 -5.01 -2.64 3.45
N ALA A 22 -4.53 -3.41 2.47
CA ALA A 22 -3.43 -4.34 2.65
C ALA A 22 -2.14 -3.63 3.07
N TRP A 23 -1.78 -2.53 2.40
CA TRP A 23 -0.55 -1.81 2.70
C TRP A 23 -0.61 -1.11 4.06
N ARG A 24 -1.77 -0.52 4.41
CA ARG A 24 -1.98 0.03 5.76
C ARG A 24 -1.89 -1.03 6.84
N LYS A 25 -2.33 -2.25 6.57
CA LYS A 25 -2.19 -3.38 7.49
C LYS A 25 -0.71 -3.75 7.68
N VAL A 26 0.06 -3.86 6.61
CA VAL A 26 1.51 -4.19 6.68
C VAL A 26 2.27 -3.19 7.55
N VAL A 27 2.10 -1.88 7.31
CA VAL A 27 2.84 -0.86 8.08
C VAL A 27 2.28 -0.62 9.48
N ASN A 28 1.10 -1.15 9.83
CA ASN A 28 0.51 -0.94 11.15
C ASN A 28 1.37 -1.63 12.22
N PRO A 29 1.88 -0.93 13.24
CA PRO A 29 2.68 -1.53 14.30
C PRO A 29 1.96 -2.67 15.02
N LYS A 30 0.62 -2.62 15.11
CA LYS A 30 -0.19 -3.67 15.72
C LYS A 30 -0.23 -4.97 14.92
N THR A 31 0.07 -4.91 13.62
CA THR A 31 0.17 -6.12 12.80
C THR A 31 1.51 -6.83 12.99
N ALA A 32 2.54 -6.13 13.49
CA ALA A 32 3.88 -6.70 13.73
C ALA A 32 4.43 -7.46 12.51
N SER A 33 4.26 -6.89 11.31
CA SER A 33 4.77 -7.51 10.08
C SER A 33 6.30 -7.47 10.05
N GLU A 34 6.93 -8.63 9.94
CA GLU A 34 8.39 -8.77 9.77
C GLU A 34 8.89 -8.14 8.45
N PHE A 35 7.99 -7.93 7.48
CA PHE A 35 8.28 -7.35 6.19
C PHE A 35 7.89 -5.87 6.07
N ALA A 36 7.50 -5.19 7.16
CA ALA A 36 7.09 -3.78 7.09
C ALA A 36 8.17 -2.87 6.45
N TYR A 37 9.46 -3.21 6.59
CA TYR A 37 10.59 -2.46 6.04
C TYR A 37 10.60 -2.36 4.50
N ILE A 38 9.94 -3.26 3.77
CA ILE A 38 9.88 -3.16 2.29
C ILE A 38 9.07 -1.94 1.84
N MET A 39 8.25 -1.40 2.73
CA MET A 39 7.38 -0.26 2.47
C MET A 39 8.06 1.09 2.76
N SER A 40 9.30 1.13 3.28
CA SER A 40 9.97 2.36 3.75
C SER A 40 10.11 3.46 2.70
N ASP A 41 10.14 3.10 1.42
CA ASP A 41 10.20 4.05 0.31
C ASP A 41 8.83 4.73 0.00
N ILE A 42 7.73 4.25 0.59
CA ILE A 42 6.40 4.88 0.50
C ILE A 42 6.30 6.01 1.52
N LYS A 43 5.70 7.12 1.09
CA LYS A 43 5.60 8.31 1.92
C LYS A 43 4.95 8.00 3.28
N ASN A 44 5.58 8.48 4.36
CA ASN A 44 5.19 8.27 5.76
C ASN A 44 5.23 6.82 6.29
N ALA A 45 5.73 5.82 5.53
CA ALA A 45 5.64 4.42 5.95
C ALA A 45 6.38 4.14 7.28
N ASP A 46 7.59 4.67 7.42
CA ASP A 46 8.41 4.48 8.62
C ASP A 46 7.81 5.18 9.85
N GLU A 47 7.26 6.38 9.70
CA GLU A 47 6.61 7.06 10.82
C GLU A 47 5.30 6.38 11.23
N VAL A 48 4.56 5.81 10.28
CA VAL A 48 3.39 4.99 10.59
C VAL A 48 3.80 3.72 11.33
N ASN A 49 4.84 3.03 10.86
CA ASN A 49 5.33 1.80 11.49
C ASN A 49 5.92 2.05 12.88
N ALA A 50 6.58 3.19 13.08
CA ALA A 50 7.05 3.64 14.38
C ALA A 50 5.92 4.15 15.31
N GLY A 51 4.65 4.14 14.87
CA GLY A 51 3.51 4.62 15.65
C GLY A 51 3.44 6.13 15.83
N LYS A 52 4.23 6.89 15.04
CA LYS A 52 4.29 8.37 15.09
C LYS A 52 3.21 9.03 14.23
N LYS A 53 2.65 8.32 13.25
CA LYS A 53 1.55 8.77 12.37
C LYS A 53 0.43 7.74 12.29
N SER A 54 -0.77 8.16 11.89
CA SER A 54 -1.89 7.25 11.68
C SER A 54 -1.64 6.40 10.45
N VAL A 55 -2.11 5.14 10.43
CA VAL A 55 -2.14 4.33 9.19
C VAL A 55 -2.89 5.03 8.05
N LYS A 56 -3.78 5.98 8.36
CA LYS A 56 -4.48 6.79 7.36
C LYS A 56 -3.55 7.75 6.61
N ASP A 57 -2.41 8.11 7.20
CA ASP A 57 -1.43 9.05 6.66
C ASP A 57 -0.43 8.38 5.70
N LEU A 58 -0.44 7.05 5.58
CA LEU A 58 0.38 6.34 4.60
C LEU A 58 0.11 6.89 3.19
N GLY A 59 1.19 7.10 2.41
CA GLY A 59 1.21 7.62 1.03
C GLY A 59 0.55 6.73 -0.03
N ILE A 60 -0.63 6.19 0.25
CA ILE A 60 -1.41 5.37 -0.66
C ILE A 60 -2.88 5.82 -0.65
N LYS A 61 -3.45 6.02 -1.84
CA LYS A 61 -4.86 6.37 -1.99
C LYS A 61 -5.54 5.70 -3.18
N ALA A 62 -6.80 5.34 -2.97
CA ALA A 62 -7.70 4.91 -4.05
C ALA A 62 -8.40 6.15 -4.63
N ILE A 63 -8.10 6.47 -5.90
CA ILE A 63 -8.85 7.46 -6.68
C ILE A 63 -9.98 6.71 -7.39
N GLY A 64 -11.04 6.41 -6.63
CA GLY A 64 -12.11 5.52 -7.07
C GLY A 64 -11.67 4.05 -7.17
N LYS A 65 -12.51 3.21 -7.78
CA LYS A 65 -12.38 1.74 -7.70
C LYS A 65 -11.14 1.15 -8.40
N TYR A 66 -10.65 1.78 -9.46
CA TYR A 66 -9.64 1.18 -10.36
C TYR A 66 -8.39 2.03 -10.58
N LYS A 67 -8.17 3.08 -9.77
CA LYS A 67 -6.95 3.88 -9.83
C LYS A 67 -6.33 3.98 -8.43
N LEU A 68 -5.13 3.45 -8.31
CA LEU A 68 -4.28 3.59 -7.13
C LEU A 68 -3.27 4.70 -7.41
N GLN A 69 -3.11 5.64 -6.47
CA GLN A 69 -1.99 6.57 -6.45
C GLN A 69 -1.13 6.26 -5.23
N VAL A 70 0.17 6.21 -5.45
CA VAL A 70 1.19 6.00 -4.42
C VAL A 70 2.11 7.23 -4.47
N ASP A 71 2.32 7.85 -3.30
CA ASP A 71 3.29 8.92 -3.12
C ASP A 71 4.52 8.32 -2.45
N LEU A 72 5.69 8.57 -3.02
CA LEU A 72 6.96 8.05 -2.52
C LEU A 72 7.65 9.10 -1.64
N GLU A 73 8.46 8.67 -0.68
CA GLU A 73 9.25 9.56 0.18
C GLU A 73 10.36 10.25 -0.62
N ARG A 74 10.83 9.61 -1.70
CA ARG A 74 11.89 10.07 -2.59
C ARG A 74 11.75 9.43 -3.98
N PRO A 75 12.53 9.83 -4.99
CA PRO A 75 12.63 9.09 -6.25
C PRO A 75 13.16 7.68 -6.03
N VAL A 76 12.43 6.65 -6.48
CA VAL A 76 12.76 5.23 -6.28
C VAL A 76 12.69 4.51 -7.63
N PRO A 77 13.82 4.38 -8.36
CA PRO A 77 13.84 3.80 -9.71
C PRO A 77 13.36 2.35 -9.79
N TYR A 78 13.53 1.59 -8.70
CA TYR A 78 13.21 0.16 -8.60
C TYR A 78 11.81 -0.11 -8.01
N ILE A 79 10.93 0.89 -7.93
CA ILE A 79 9.61 0.73 -7.31
C ILE A 79 8.77 -0.38 -7.97
N ASN A 80 8.91 -0.58 -9.28
CA ASN A 80 8.17 -1.63 -9.99
C ASN A 80 8.58 -3.04 -9.53
N ASP A 81 9.85 -3.23 -9.18
CA ASP A 81 10.35 -4.51 -8.68
C ASP A 81 9.82 -4.76 -7.27
N LEU A 82 9.77 -3.72 -6.42
CA LEU A 82 9.16 -3.82 -5.09
C LEU A 82 7.67 -4.19 -5.15
N LEU A 83 6.92 -3.70 -6.13
CA LEU A 83 5.49 -4.00 -6.30
C LEU A 83 5.21 -5.45 -6.70
N ALA A 84 6.24 -6.20 -7.10
CA ALA A 84 6.14 -7.58 -7.58
C ALA A 84 6.68 -8.62 -6.57
N LEU A 85 7.23 -8.18 -5.44
CA LEU A 85 7.65 -9.02 -4.30
C LEU A 85 6.45 -9.49 -3.49
#